data_AF-A0A2D7Y3W8-F1
#
_entry.id   AF-A0A2D7Y3W8-F1
#
_cell.length_a   1.000
_cell.length_b   1.000
_cell.length_c   1.000
_cell.angle_alpha   90.00
_cell.angle_beta   90.00
_cell.angle_gamma   90.00
#
_symmetry.space_group_name_H-M   'P 1'
#
loop_
_entity.id
_entity.type
_entity.pdbx_description
1 polymer ?
#
loop_
_entity_poly.entity_id
_entity_poly.type
_entity_poly.pdbx_seq_one_letter_code
_entity_poly.pdbx_strand_id
1 'polypeptide(L)'
;MGRTYTLADLTRSHYLMDGSGRGLWELARWLDESAEAEMAVPLLVQADYHGHDGYEPQPRRLSAVRVAQDSAKLLAILAEVEPKRRFGGLTAQEWAARFAEVRDYAAAHSDSVFTSTFFE
;
A
#
# COMPACT_ATOMS: atom_id res chain seq x y z
N MET A 1 -4.12 7.47 19.19
CA MET A 1 -4.41 6.23 18.43
C MET A 1 -3.55 6.28 17.17
N GLY A 2 -3.08 5.12 16.70
CA GLY A 2 -2.10 5.04 15.62
C GLY A 2 -2.76 4.53 14.36
N ARG A 3 -2.51 5.21 13.23
CA ARG A 3 -3.07 4.80 11.94
C ARG A 3 -2.72 3.34 11.63
N THR A 4 -3.71 2.53 11.31
CA THR A 4 -3.54 1.14 10.84
C THR A 4 -3.85 1.10 9.34
N TYR A 5 -3.12 0.29 8.57
CA TYR A 5 -3.41 0.07 7.15
C TYR A 5 -3.68 -1.40 6.91
N THR A 6 -4.67 -1.68 6.06
CA THR A 6 -4.94 -3.03 5.58
C THR A 6 -4.97 -3.09 4.06
N LEU A 7 -4.53 -4.22 3.51
CA LEU A 7 -4.78 -4.63 2.13
C LEU A 7 -5.40 -6.03 2.15
N ALA A 8 -6.62 -6.16 1.65
CA ALA A 8 -7.38 -7.40 1.68
C ALA A 8 -7.84 -7.81 0.27
N ASP A 9 -7.81 -9.11 0.01
CA ASP A 9 -8.45 -9.77 -1.12
C ASP A 9 -9.90 -10.10 -0.75
N LEU A 10 -10.86 -9.44 -1.38
CA LEU A 10 -12.29 -9.66 -1.16
C LEU A 10 -12.78 -10.97 -1.78
N THR A 11 -12.20 -11.39 -2.91
CA THR A 11 -12.61 -12.62 -3.59
C THR A 11 -12.32 -13.84 -2.74
N ARG A 12 -11.19 -13.80 -2.02
CA ARG A 12 -10.67 -14.93 -1.24
C ARG A 12 -10.74 -14.72 0.28
N SER A 13 -11.20 -13.56 0.76
CA SER A 13 -11.25 -13.21 2.18
C SER A 13 -9.88 -13.36 2.87
N HIS A 14 -8.84 -12.85 2.23
CA HIS A 14 -7.44 -12.99 2.67
C HIS A 14 -6.81 -11.62 2.93
N TYR A 15 -6.10 -11.48 4.05
CA TYR A 15 -5.36 -10.25 4.39
C TYR A 15 -3.90 -10.38 3.98
N LEU A 16 -3.43 -9.43 3.17
CA LEU A 16 -2.07 -9.40 2.65
C LEU A 16 -1.15 -8.47 3.45
N MET A 17 -1.69 -7.40 4.02
CA MET A 17 -0.92 -6.50 4.88
C MET A 17 -1.79 -6.00 6.02
N ASP A 18 -1.19 -5.93 7.21
CA ASP A 18 -1.76 -5.33 8.42
C ASP A 18 -0.62 -4.72 9.28
N GLY A 19 -0.94 -3.67 10.06
CA GLY A 19 -0.20 -3.35 11.29
C GLY A 19 0.58 -2.03 11.40
N SER A 20 0.90 -1.29 10.33
CA SER A 20 1.57 0.03 10.49
C SER A 20 1.13 1.06 9.47
N GLY A 21 -0.05 1.63 9.66
CA GLY A 21 -0.54 2.74 8.84
C GLY A 21 0.33 3.99 8.98
N ARG A 22 0.95 4.24 10.14
CA ARG A 22 1.94 5.33 10.28
C ARG A 22 3.17 5.12 9.40
N GLY A 23 3.78 3.93 9.39
CA GLY A 23 4.95 3.66 8.56
C GLY A 23 4.63 3.73 7.07
N LEU A 24 3.46 3.21 6.69
CA LEU A 24 2.99 3.30 5.31
C LEU A 24 2.68 4.74 4.88
N TRP A 25 2.10 5.55 5.77
CA TRP A 25 1.87 6.97 5.53
C TRP A 25 3.18 7.75 5.39
N GLU A 26 4.18 7.47 6.23
CA GLU A 26 5.52 8.08 6.11
C GLU A 26 6.19 7.70 4.79
N LEU A 27 6.03 6.45 4.33
CA LEU A 27 6.49 6.01 3.01
C LEU A 27 5.74 6.74 1.88
N ALA A 28 4.41 6.81 1.95
CA ALA A 28 3.59 7.50 0.96
C ALA A 28 3.92 8.99 0.85
N ARG A 29 4.09 9.69 1.99
CA ARG A 29 4.50 11.09 2.02
C ARG A 29 5.89 11.29 1.42
N TRP A 30 6.83 10.39 1.71
CA TRP A 30 8.17 10.47 1.15
C TRP A 30 8.17 10.31 -0.38
N LEU A 31 7.36 9.40 -0.92
CA LEU A 31 7.17 9.21 -2.37
C LEU A 31 6.56 10.45 -3.04
N ASP A 32 5.62 11.12 -2.38
CA ASP A 32 5.00 12.36 -2.85
C ASP A 32 6.02 13.51 -2.93
N GLU A 33 6.88 13.63 -1.92
CA GLU A 33 7.90 14.67 -1.81
C GLU A 33 9.11 14.48 -2.76
N SER A 34 9.38 13.26 -3.24
CA SER A 34 10.59 12.92 -4.02
C SER A 34 10.48 13.15 -5.54
N ALA A 35 9.44 13.84 -6.02
CA ALA A 35 9.22 14.16 -7.45
C ALA A 35 8.90 12.96 -8.38
N GLU A 36 8.21 11.94 -7.85
CA GLU A 36 7.41 10.97 -8.63
C GLU A 36 5.91 11.12 -8.31
N ALA A 37 5.43 12.37 -8.23
CA ALA A 37 4.06 12.73 -7.81
C ALA A 37 2.92 12.11 -8.65
N GLU A 38 3.20 11.60 -9.86
CA GLU A 38 2.22 10.85 -10.66
C GLU A 38 1.97 9.43 -10.15
N MET A 39 2.81 8.91 -9.25
CA MET A 39 2.55 7.66 -8.56
C MET A 39 1.82 7.87 -7.23
N ALA A 40 0.75 8.66 -7.22
CA ALA A 40 -0.25 8.61 -6.16
C ALA A 40 -0.92 7.22 -6.18
N VAL A 41 -0.26 6.26 -5.54
CA VAL A 41 -0.55 4.83 -5.63
C VAL A 41 -1.98 4.58 -5.12
N PRO A 42 -2.92 4.03 -5.91
CA PRO A 42 -4.21 3.55 -5.40
C PRO A 42 -4.09 2.57 -4.22
N LEU A 43 -2.99 1.82 -4.16
CA LEU A 43 -2.57 0.98 -3.02
C LEU A 43 -2.19 1.77 -1.74
N LEU A 44 -1.61 2.99 -1.83
CA LEU A 44 -1.05 3.75 -0.69
C LEU A 44 -1.78 5.07 -0.36
N VAL A 45 -2.43 5.72 -1.33
CA VAL A 45 -2.97 7.09 -1.24
C VAL A 45 -4.49 7.12 -1.44
N GLN A 46 -5.09 6.12 -2.10
CA GLN A 46 -6.55 5.99 -2.20
C GLN A 46 -7.15 5.00 -1.20
N ALA A 47 -6.32 4.45 -0.30
CA ALA A 47 -6.84 3.83 0.90
C ALA A 47 -7.54 4.92 1.71
N ASP A 48 -8.84 4.71 1.93
CA ASP A 48 -9.77 5.55 2.68
C ASP A 48 -9.08 6.59 3.57
N TYR A 49 -9.11 7.86 3.15
CA TYR A 49 -8.78 8.96 4.05
C TYR A 49 -9.99 9.10 4.98
N HIS A 50 -10.09 8.22 5.98
CA HIS A 50 -11.06 8.37 7.06
C HIS A 50 -10.89 9.77 7.67
N GLY A 51 -11.96 10.56 7.60
CA GLY A 51 -12.33 11.40 8.74
C GLY A 51 -11.81 12.83 8.81
N HIS A 52 -11.91 13.62 7.75
CA HIS A 52 -12.12 15.07 7.97
C HIS A 52 -13.58 15.50 7.76
N ASP A 53 -14.33 14.87 6.85
CA ASP A 53 -15.61 15.42 6.37
C ASP A 53 -16.85 14.49 6.48
N GLY A 54 -16.77 13.38 7.22
CA GLY A 54 -17.96 12.62 7.64
C GLY A 54 -18.72 11.83 6.56
N TYR A 55 -18.18 11.70 5.35
CA TYR A 55 -18.68 10.75 4.34
C TYR A 55 -17.68 9.60 4.21
N GLU A 56 -18.14 8.36 4.38
CA GLU A 56 -17.37 7.16 4.05
C GLU A 56 -17.45 6.94 2.53
N PRO A 57 -16.41 7.24 1.73
CA PRO A 57 -16.39 6.72 0.38
C PRO A 57 -16.27 5.19 0.47
N GLN A 58 -17.01 4.47 -0.36
CA GLN A 58 -16.84 3.01 -0.42
C GLN A 58 -15.37 2.69 -0.75
N PRO A 59 -14.72 1.74 -0.05
CA PRO A 59 -13.33 1.40 -0.29
C PRO A 59 -13.14 1.04 -1.76
N ARG A 60 -12.20 1.70 -2.44
CA ARG A 60 -12.01 1.52 -3.88
C ARG A 60 -11.55 0.10 -4.16
N ARG A 61 -12.30 -0.61 -5.00
CA ARG A 61 -11.95 -1.94 -5.48
C ARG A 61 -10.81 -1.86 -6.48
N LEU A 62 -9.73 -2.59 -6.23
CA LEU A 62 -8.54 -2.67 -7.07
C LEU A 62 -8.50 -4.05 -7.74
N SER A 63 -8.18 -4.11 -9.04
CA SER A 63 -7.96 -5.40 -9.71
C SER A 63 -6.60 -5.97 -9.33
N ALA A 64 -6.46 -7.30 -9.35
CA ALA A 64 -5.19 -7.98 -9.15
C ALA A 64 -4.08 -7.48 -10.09
N VAL A 65 -4.41 -7.25 -11.36
CA VAL A 65 -3.47 -6.71 -12.35
C VAL A 65 -2.93 -5.34 -11.91
N ARG A 66 -3.82 -4.46 -11.42
CA ARG A 66 -3.42 -3.14 -10.95
C ARG A 66 -2.55 -3.22 -9.70
N VAL A 67 -2.92 -4.06 -8.73
CA VAL A 67 -2.13 -4.31 -7.51
C VAL A 67 -0.74 -4.80 -7.86
N ALA A 68 -0.62 -5.80 -8.73
CA ALA A 68 0.68 -6.34 -9.14
C ALA A 68 1.56 -5.27 -9.83
N GLN A 69 0.98 -4.47 -10.73
CA GLN A 69 1.69 -3.39 -11.42
C GLN A 69 2.16 -2.28 -10.45
N ASP A 70 1.29 -1.84 -9.56
CA ASP A 70 1.60 -0.79 -8.60
C ASP A 70 2.65 -1.25 -7.59
N SER A 71 2.55 -2.49 -7.09
CA SER A 71 3.59 -3.08 -6.23
C SER A 71 4.92 -3.23 -6.96
N ALA A 72 4.93 -3.62 -8.24
CA ALA A 72 6.16 -3.73 -9.02
C ALA A 72 6.87 -2.37 -9.19
N LYS A 73 6.12 -1.29 -9.42
CA LYS A 73 6.68 0.08 -9.48
C LYS A 73 7.29 0.50 -8.15
N LEU A 74 6.56 0.25 -7.06
CA LEU A 74 7.04 0.58 -5.71
C LEU A 74 8.33 -0.17 -5.34
N LEU A 75 8.45 -1.44 -5.75
CA LEU A 75 9.68 -2.21 -5.57
C LEU A 75 10.87 -1.59 -6.31
N ALA A 76 10.66 -1.11 -7.53
CA ALA A 76 11.72 -0.47 -8.31
C ALA A 76 12.27 0.77 -7.59
N ILE A 77 11.38 1.59 -7.02
CA ILE A 77 11.79 2.79 -6.26
C ILE A 77 12.46 2.43 -4.94
N LEU A 78 11.89 1.48 -4.20
CA LEU A 78 12.50 1.03 -2.94
C LEU A 78 13.90 0.44 -3.13
N ALA A 79 14.22 -0.07 -4.33
CA ALA A 79 15.56 -0.53 -4.66
C ALA A 79 16.59 0.61 -4.81
N GLU A 80 16.14 1.84 -5.08
CA GLU A 80 17.00 3.03 -5.14
C GLU A 80 17.16 3.71 -3.76
N VAL A 81 16.32 3.36 -2.80
CA VAL A 81 16.38 3.88 -1.42
C VAL A 81 17.46 3.15 -0.63
N GLU A 82 18.17 3.88 0.24
CA GLU A 82 19.08 3.26 1.21
C GLU A 82 18.35 2.15 1.99
N PRO A 83 18.81 0.88 1.95
CA PRO A 83 18.05 -0.26 2.48
C PRO A 83 17.66 -0.13 3.96
N LYS A 84 18.48 0.58 4.75
CA LYS A 84 18.28 0.79 6.19
C LYS A 84 17.46 2.04 6.53
N ARG A 85 17.12 2.89 5.55
CA ARG A 85 16.22 4.03 5.75
C ARG A 85 14.90 3.52 6.31
N ARG A 86 14.36 4.21 7.32
CA ARG A 86 13.15 3.79 8.03
C ARG A 86 11.94 4.61 7.63
N PHE A 87 10.80 3.94 7.53
CA PHE A 87 9.46 4.53 7.42
C PHE A 87 8.59 3.89 8.51
N GLY A 88 8.42 4.61 9.62
CA GLY A 88 7.90 4.08 10.87
C GLY A 88 8.76 2.95 11.46
N GLY A 89 8.13 1.81 11.70
CA GLY A 89 8.75 0.63 12.32
C GLY A 89 9.59 -0.23 11.38
N LEU A 90 9.49 -0.02 10.06
CA LEU A 90 10.12 -0.85 9.04
C LEU A 90 11.13 -0.06 8.22
N THR A 91 12.15 -0.76 7.75
CA THR A 91 13.14 -0.27 6.80
C THR A 91 12.63 -0.33 5.37
N ALA A 92 13.29 0.38 4.44
CA ALA A 92 13.00 0.32 3.02
C ALA A 92 13.08 -1.12 2.48
N GLN A 93 14.06 -1.90 2.95
CA GLN A 93 14.21 -3.32 2.59
C GLN A 93 13.04 -4.18 3.10
N GLU A 94 12.57 -3.97 4.34
CA GLU A 94 11.44 -4.71 4.90
C GLU A 94 10.13 -4.34 4.19
N TRP A 95 9.95 -3.06 3.82
CA TRP A 95 8.83 -2.65 2.97
C TRP A 95 8.89 -3.31 1.60
N ALA A 96 10.07 -3.35 0.97
CA ALA A 96 10.24 -4.02 -0.32
C ALA A 96 9.87 -5.51 -0.25
N ALA A 97 10.28 -6.22 0.80
CA ALA A 97 9.90 -7.62 0.99
C ALA A 97 8.37 -7.80 1.02
N ARG A 98 7.66 -6.96 1.79
CA ARG A 98 6.18 -7.01 1.86
C ARG A 98 5.51 -6.73 0.52
N PHE A 99 5.98 -5.73 -0.22
CA PHE A 99 5.41 -5.42 -1.54
C PHE A 99 5.73 -6.47 -2.61
N ALA A 100 6.83 -7.22 -2.45
CA ALA A 100 7.13 -8.36 -3.30
C ALA A 100 6.12 -9.48 -3.08
N GLU A 101 5.80 -9.80 -1.82
CA GLU A 101 4.77 -10.80 -1.48
C GLU A 101 3.40 -10.41 -2.06
N VAL A 102 3.01 -9.13 -1.96
CA VAL A 102 1.75 -8.63 -2.54
C VAL A 102 1.73 -8.71 -4.06
N ARG A 103 2.82 -8.30 -4.73
CA ARG A 103 2.95 -8.42 -6.19
C ARG A 103 2.78 -9.86 -6.62
N ASP A 104 3.50 -10.78 -5.98
CA ASP A 104 3.53 -12.19 -6.37
C ASP A 104 2.18 -12.86 -6.09
N TYR A 105 1.53 -12.54 -4.97
CA TYR A 105 0.18 -12.99 -4.67
C TYR A 105 -0.81 -12.49 -5.73
N ALA A 106 -0.83 -11.19 -6.04
CA ALA A 106 -1.77 -10.63 -7.00
C ALA A 106 -1.53 -11.17 -8.43
N ALA A 107 -0.28 -11.42 -8.81
CA ALA A 107 0.06 -12.05 -10.08
C ALA A 107 -0.43 -13.50 -10.17
N ALA A 108 -0.39 -14.25 -9.07
CA ALA A 108 -0.89 -15.62 -9.00
C ALA A 108 -2.43 -15.72 -8.98
N HIS A 109 -3.12 -14.65 -8.59
CA HIS A 109 -4.58 -14.62 -8.41
C HIS A 109 -5.21 -13.49 -9.23
N SER A 110 -5.04 -13.53 -10.56
CA SER A 110 -5.42 -12.44 -11.47
C SER A 110 -6.92 -12.10 -11.47
N ASP A 111 -7.77 -12.98 -10.94
CA ASP A 111 -9.22 -12.81 -10.77
C ASP A 111 -9.61 -12.14 -9.44
N SER A 112 -8.66 -11.91 -8.53
CA SER A 112 -8.93 -11.28 -7.23
C SER A 112 -9.28 -9.80 -7.37
N VAL A 113 -10.16 -9.37 -6.46
CA VAL A 113 -10.49 -7.96 -6.22
C VAL A 113 -9.99 -7.59 -4.83
N PHE A 114 -9.26 -6.48 -4.74
CA PHE A 114 -8.63 -6.01 -3.51
C PHE A 114 -9.27 -4.73 -3.00
N THR A 115 -9.13 -4.49 -1.69
CA THR A 115 -9.43 -3.22 -1.03
C THR A 115 -8.28 -2.84 -0.12
N SER A 116 -7.95 -1.54 -0.08
CA SER A 116 -7.01 -0.96 0.87
C SER A 116 -7.71 0.07 1.76
N THR A 117 -7.38 0.10 3.05
CA THR A 117 -8.06 0.96 4.04
C THR A 117 -7.08 1.46 5.09
N PHE A 118 -7.14 2.75 5.44
CA PHE A 118 -6.52 3.28 6.67
C PHE A 118 -7.57 3.43 7.78
N PHE A 119 -7.22 3.06 9.00
CA PHE A 119 -8.03 3.27 10.21
C PHE A 119 -7.28 4.23 11.15
N GLU A 120 -7.96 5.10 11.89
CA GLU A 120 -7.36 5.99 12.91
C GLU A 120 -7.22 5.37 14.30
#